data_AF-A0A2W4RFQ1-F1
#
_entry.id   AF-A0A2W4RFQ1-F1
#
_cell.length_a   1.000
_cell.length_b   1.000
_cell.length_c   1.000
_cell.angle_alpha   90.00
_cell.angle_beta   90.00
_cell.angle_gamma   90.00
#
_symmetry.space_group_name_H-M   'P 1'
#
loop_
_entity.id
_entity.type
_entity.pdbx_description
1 polymer ?
#
loop_
_entity_poly.entity_id
_entity_poly.type
_entity_poly.pdbx_seq_one_letter_code
_entity_poly.pdbx_strand_id
1 'polypeptide(L)'
;METAYKAVQSPRFLVERLPDGSAAVFDTETEAAHSLNAAAVAVWECCDEPTGVEEIARMLSEAGGPVDVSTVRRTLDQLVAIGLAEQTIAPDTAALRRRAVLRTLAAGVPVILTLTASAQKAFAQGAGSGATTTAGPSTTPSQT
;
A
#
# COMPACT_ATOMS: atom_id res chain seq x y z
N MET A 1 0.53 -7.22 -20.67
CA MET A 1 0.13 -6.72 -19.34
C MET A 1 0.49 -5.26 -19.34
N GLU A 2 -0.49 -4.38 -19.13
CA GLU A 2 -0.25 -2.94 -19.11
C GLU A 2 0.28 -2.54 -17.73
N THR A 3 1.39 -1.81 -17.70
CA THR A 3 1.96 -1.29 -16.45
C THR A 3 1.07 -0.14 -15.98
N ALA A 4 0.47 -0.32 -14.80
CA ALA A 4 -0.27 0.72 -14.11
C ALA A 4 0.57 1.29 -12.97
N TYR A 5 0.16 2.45 -12.48
CA TYR A 5 0.82 3.16 -11.40
C TYR A 5 -0.17 3.41 -10.29
N LYS A 6 0.28 3.27 -9.05
CA LYS A 6 -0.52 3.50 -7.86
C LYS A 6 0.24 4.42 -6.90
N ALA A 7 -0.45 5.41 -6.34
CA ALA A 7 0.09 6.27 -5.30
C ALA A 7 0.35 5.46 -4.02
N VAL A 8 1.48 5.73 -3.37
CA VAL A 8 1.85 5.10 -2.12
C VAL A 8 1.36 5.99 -0.97
N GLN A 9 0.34 5.52 -0.26
CA GLN A 9 -0.12 6.15 0.98
C GLN A 9 0.62 5.52 2.16
N SER A 10 1.59 6.26 2.72
CA SER A 10 2.38 5.81 3.87
C SER A 10 2.55 6.96 4.87
N PRO A 11 2.49 6.68 6.19
CA PRO A 11 2.73 7.69 7.22
C PRO A 11 4.16 8.25 7.21
N ARG A 12 5.09 7.65 6.44
CA ARG A 12 6.45 8.17 6.26
C ARG A 12 6.49 9.49 5.48
N PHE A 13 5.47 9.75 4.68
CA PHE A 13 5.40 10.96 3.87
C PHE A 13 4.49 11.99 4.54
N LEU A 14 5.08 13.11 4.91
CA LEU A 14 4.34 14.29 5.32
C LEU A 14 4.16 15.18 4.10
N VAL A 15 2.90 15.40 3.71
CA VAL A 15 2.55 16.10 2.48
C VAL A 15 1.84 17.41 2.83
N GLU A 16 2.41 18.52 2.39
CA GLU A 16 1.82 19.85 2.54
C GLU A 16 1.45 20.38 1.14
N ARG A 17 0.17 20.71 0.94
CA ARG A 17 -0.34 21.30 -0.31
C ARG A 17 -0.20 22.81 -0.27
N LEU A 18 0.28 23.40 -1.35
CA LEU A 18 0.43 24.85 -1.48
C LEU A 18 -0.71 25.47 -2.31
N PRO A 19 -1.00 26.77 -2.15
CA PRO A 19 -2.09 27.44 -2.88
C PRO A 19 -1.94 27.49 -4.40
N ASP A 20 -0.73 27.32 -4.91
CA ASP A 20 -0.41 27.30 -6.35
C ASP A 20 -0.60 25.91 -7.00
N GLY A 21 -1.11 24.94 -6.23
CA GLY A 21 -1.31 23.56 -6.67
C GLY A 21 -0.06 22.69 -6.56
N SER A 22 1.08 23.24 -6.13
CA SER A 22 2.28 22.46 -5.82
C SER A 22 2.14 21.75 -4.46
N ALA A 23 3.08 20.86 -4.16
CA ALA A 23 3.15 20.20 -2.86
C ALA A 23 4.60 20.04 -2.39
N ALA A 24 4.82 20.24 -1.09
CA ALA A 24 6.04 19.83 -0.41
C ALA A 24 5.82 18.47 0.23
N VAL A 25 6.75 17.54 0.01
CA VAL A 25 6.72 16.20 0.58
C VAL A 25 7.98 16.00 1.39
N PHE A 26 7.83 15.72 2.68
CA PHE A 26 8.94 15.34 3.55
C PHE A 26 8.89 13.84 3.81
N ASP A 27 9.98 13.14 3.48
CA ASP A 27 10.19 11.72 3.77
C ASP A 27 10.88 11.60 5.13
N THR A 28 10.16 11.07 6.12
CA THR A 28 10.68 10.95 7.49
C THR A 28 11.71 9.84 7.65
N GLU A 29 11.80 8.89 6.71
CA GLU A 29 12.81 7.82 6.76
C GLU A 29 14.15 8.29 6.21
N THR A 30 14.14 9.06 5.12
CA THR A 30 15.37 9.56 4.49
C THR A 30 15.72 10.99 4.91
N GLU A 31 14.85 11.64 5.70
CA GLU A 31 14.93 13.06 6.08
C GLU A 31 15.02 14.01 4.87
N ALA A 32 14.43 13.61 3.74
CA ALA A 32 14.50 14.37 2.49
C ALA A 32 13.24 15.19 2.24
N ALA A 33 13.41 16.40 1.70
CA ALA A 33 12.32 17.25 1.23
C ALA A 33 12.27 17.25 -0.31
N HIS A 34 11.11 16.91 -0.86
CA HIS A 34 10.81 16.94 -2.28
C HIS A 34 9.74 18.00 -2.56
N SER A 35 9.92 18.79 -3.62
CA SER A 35 8.90 19.71 -4.11
C SER A 35 8.31 19.16 -5.39
N LEU A 36 6.99 18.95 -5.39
CA LEU A 36 6.21 18.56 -6.56
C LEU A 36 5.55 19.81 -7.11
N ASN A 37 5.80 20.13 -8.37
CA ASN A 37 5.05 21.18 -9.04
C ASN A 37 3.59 20.76 -9.28
N ALA A 38 2.74 21.72 -9.69
CA ALA A 38 1.32 21.45 -9.92
C ALA A 38 1.04 20.32 -10.93
N ALA A 39 1.86 20.18 -11.98
CA ALA A 39 1.72 19.11 -12.95
C ALA A 39 2.04 17.73 -12.35
N ALA A 40 3.08 17.63 -11.53
CA ALA A 40 3.45 16.40 -10.84
C ALA A 40 2.40 16.00 -9.79
N VAL A 41 1.83 16.98 -9.09
CA VAL A 41 0.68 16.75 -8.19
C VAL A 41 -0.50 16.16 -8.96
N ALA A 42 -0.87 16.74 -10.10
CA ALA A 42 -1.99 16.26 -10.89
C ALA A 42 -1.77 14.82 -11.41
N VAL A 43 -0.55 14.48 -11.86
CA VAL A 43 -0.18 13.11 -12.24
C VAL A 43 -0.30 12.16 -11.05
N TRP A 44 0.21 12.58 -9.88
CA TRP A 44 0.20 11.76 -8.67
C TRP A 44 -1.23 11.49 -8.16
N GLU A 45 -2.13 12.47 -8.25
CA GLU A 45 -3.54 12.32 -7.87
C GLU A 45 -4.31 11.37 -8.79
N CYS A 46 -3.95 11.29 -10.08
CA CYS A 46 -4.53 10.30 -11.00
C CYS A 46 -4.14 8.85 -10.66
N CYS A 47 -3.17 8.65 -9.76
CA CYS A 47 -2.69 7.34 -9.34
C CYS A 47 -3.36 6.83 -8.05
N ASP A 48 -4.39 7.49 -7.52
CA ASP A 48 -5.10 6.97 -6.34
C ASP A 48 -5.69 5.58 -6.61
N GLU A 49 -6.20 5.38 -7.84
CA GLU A 49 -6.45 4.06 -8.42
C GLU A 49 -5.32 3.62 -9.37
N PRO A 50 -5.10 2.30 -9.56
CA PRO A 50 -4.15 1.80 -10.54
C PRO A 50 -4.46 2.28 -11.97
N THR A 51 -3.69 3.26 -12.46
CA THR A 51 -3.94 3.90 -13.76
C THR A 51 -2.73 3.78 -14.69
N GLY A 52 -2.98 3.52 -15.97
CA GLY A 52 -1.94 3.45 -17.02
C GLY A 52 -1.49 4.84 -17.48
N VAL A 53 -0.27 4.92 -18.05
CA VAL A 53 0.33 6.20 -18.49
C VAL A 53 -0.53 6.93 -19.53
N GLU A 54 -1.09 6.18 -20.48
CA GLU A 54 -1.89 6.73 -21.58
C GLU A 54 -3.22 7.31 -21.05
N GLU A 55 -3.84 6.62 -20.09
CA GLU A 55 -5.07 7.07 -19.45
C GLU A 55 -4.84 8.33 -18.60
N ILE A 56 -3.74 8.40 -17.86
CA ILE A 56 -3.37 9.61 -17.11
C ILE A 56 -3.17 10.80 -18.07
N ALA A 57 -2.46 10.60 -19.18
CA ALA A 57 -2.27 11.65 -20.18
C ALA A 57 -3.60 12.13 -20.78
N ARG A 58 -4.54 11.20 -21.03
CA ARG A 58 -5.90 11.52 -21.49
C ARG A 58 -6.66 12.35 -20.46
N MET A 59 -6.72 11.90 -19.20
CA MET A 59 -7.42 12.58 -18.10
C MET A 59 -6.89 14.00 -17.87
N LEU A 60 -5.56 14.18 -17.87
CA LEU A 60 -4.95 15.49 -17.70
C LEU A 60 -5.20 16.41 -18.91
N SER A 61 -5.21 15.84 -20.11
CA SER A 61 -5.52 16.60 -21.33
C SER A 61 -6.96 17.10 -21.36
N GLU A 62 -7.90 16.31 -20.87
CA GLU A 62 -9.31 16.70 -20.72
C GLU A 62 -9.51 17.78 -19.64
N ALA A 63 -8.65 17.82 -18.62
CA ALA A 63 -8.78 18.72 -17.47
C ALA A 63 -8.22 20.14 -17.70
N GLY A 64 -7.46 20.42 -18.76
CA GLY A 64 -7.09 21.82 -19.05
C GLY A 64 -5.80 22.10 -19.81
N GLY A 65 -5.13 21.11 -20.41
CA GLY A 65 -4.00 21.41 -21.29
C GLY A 65 -3.35 20.17 -21.92
N PRO A 66 -2.76 20.28 -23.13
CA PRO A 66 -2.13 19.15 -23.80
C PRO A 66 -0.95 18.63 -22.97
N VAL A 67 -1.07 17.40 -22.45
CA VAL A 67 0.01 16.72 -21.74
C VAL A 67 0.51 15.55 -22.58
N ASP A 68 1.80 15.58 -22.90
CA ASP A 68 2.43 14.49 -23.66
C ASP A 68 2.66 13.24 -22.79
N VAL A 69 2.40 12.06 -23.35
CA VAL A 69 2.57 10.76 -22.69
C VAL A 69 4.01 10.58 -22.16
N SER A 70 5.02 11.09 -22.87
CA SER A 70 6.42 10.99 -22.44
C SER A 70 6.70 11.83 -21.19
N THR A 71 6.04 12.99 -21.06
CA THR A 71 6.10 13.83 -19.86
C THR A 71 5.45 13.12 -18.67
N VAL A 72 4.26 12.54 -18.87
CA VAL A 72 3.60 11.73 -17.82
C VAL A 72 4.49 10.59 -17.37
N ARG A 73 5.05 9.82 -18.32
CA ARG A 73 5.95 8.71 -18.02
C ARG A 73 7.16 9.14 -17.21
N ARG A 74 7.78 10.28 -17.58
CA ARG A 74 8.95 10.81 -16.86
C ARG A 74 8.58 11.24 -15.44
N THR A 75 7.44 11.89 -15.27
CA THR A 75 6.94 12.27 -13.94
C THR A 75 6.67 11.04 -13.08
N LEU A 76 6.03 10.01 -13.63
CA LEU A 76 5.79 8.75 -12.91
C LEU A 76 7.09 8.04 -12.53
N ASP A 77 8.09 8.02 -13.41
CA ASP A 77 9.42 7.46 -13.10
C ASP A 77 10.07 8.18 -11.91
N GLN A 78 9.98 9.52 -11.88
CA GLN A 78 10.47 10.31 -10.74
C GLN A 78 9.69 10.03 -9.45
N LEU A 79 8.35 9.93 -9.52
CA LEU A 79 7.51 9.61 -8.37
C LEU A 79 7.82 8.20 -7.83
N VAL A 80 8.11 7.24 -8.70
CA VAL A 80 8.55 5.89 -8.32
C VAL A 80 9.93 5.92 -7.69
N ALA A 81 10.87 6.69 -8.25
CA ALA A 81 12.22 6.81 -7.72
C ALA A 81 12.27 7.38 -6.29
N ILE A 82 11.35 8.29 -5.93
CA ILE A 82 11.19 8.81 -4.57
C ILE A 82 10.18 8.03 -3.72
N GLY A 83 9.60 6.96 -4.28
CA GLY A 83 8.68 6.05 -3.59
C GLY A 83 7.30 6.63 -3.27
N LEU A 84 6.88 7.71 -3.94
CA LEU A 84 5.52 8.27 -3.87
C LEU A 84 4.51 7.54 -4.77
N ALA A 85 5.01 6.78 -5.74
CA ALA A 85 4.22 5.89 -6.57
C ALA A 85 4.91 4.53 -6.69
N GLU A 86 4.14 3.51 -7.03
CA GLU A 86 4.65 2.17 -7.33
C GLU A 86 4.07 1.67 -8.66
N GLN A 87 4.84 0.85 -9.37
CA GLN A 87 4.37 0.15 -10.55
C GLN A 87 3.56 -1.07 -10.10
N THR A 88 2.37 -1.23 -10.67
CA THR A 88 1.51 -2.37 -10.46
C THR A 88 1.08 -2.96 -11.79
N ILE A 89 0.66 -4.23 -11.77
CA ILE A 89 0.10 -4.88 -12.94
C ILE A 89 -1.38 -4.54 -12.94
N ALA A 90 -1.85 -3.86 -13.99
CA ALA A 90 -3.28 -3.61 -14.15
C ALA A 90 -4.02 -4.96 -14.09
N PRO A 91 -5.02 -5.13 -13.21
CA PRO A 91 -5.78 -6.36 -13.18
C PRO A 91 -6.42 -6.57 -14.54
N ASP A 92 -6.22 -7.76 -15.14
CA ASP A 92 -6.84 -8.11 -16.42
C ASP A 92 -8.36 -8.11 -16.25
N THR A 93 -8.97 -6.96 -16.52
CA THR A 93 -10.41 -6.74 -16.29
C THR A 93 -11.24 -7.71 -17.12
N ALA A 94 -10.72 -8.21 -18.24
CA ALA A 94 -11.34 -9.25 -19.06
C ALA A 94 -11.33 -10.63 -18.38
N ALA A 95 -10.27 -11.03 -17.68
CA ALA A 95 -10.21 -12.26 -16.89
C ALA A 95 -11.09 -12.18 -15.64
N LEU A 96 -11.12 -11.01 -14.97
CA LEU A 96 -12.02 -10.76 -13.84
C LEU A 96 -13.49 -10.81 -14.27
N ARG A 97 -13.87 -10.19 -15.39
CA ARG A 97 -15.23 -10.25 -15.97
C ARG A 97 -15.61 -11.67 -16.38
N ARG A 98 -14.72 -12.44 -17.01
CA ARG A 98 -14.97 -13.86 -17.35
C ARG A 98 -15.23 -14.71 -16.10
N ARG A 99 -14.46 -14.52 -15.03
CA ARG A 99 -14.66 -15.23 -13.75
C ARG A 99 -15.91 -14.76 -13.01
N ALA A 100 -16.25 -13.47 -13.08
CA ALA A 100 -17.47 -12.93 -12.51
C ALA A 100 -18.70 -13.52 -13.19
N VAL A 101 -18.75 -13.53 -14.54
CA VAL A 101 -19.86 -14.11 -15.31
C VAL A 101 -20.01 -15.61 -15.05
N LEU A 102 -18.90 -16.36 -14.95
CA LEU A 102 -18.95 -17.79 -14.58
C LEU A 102 -19.43 -18.01 -13.14
N ARG A 103 -19.16 -17.11 -12.20
CA ARG A 103 -19.72 -17.15 -10.83
C ARG A 103 -21.19 -16.75 -10.78
N THR A 104 -21.65 -15.85 -11.64
CA THR A 104 -23.06 -15.40 -11.67
C THR A 104 -24.00 -16.48 -12.22
N LEU A 105 -23.49 -17.45 -12.98
CA LEU A 105 -24.29 -18.54 -13.54
C LEU A 105 -24.42 -19.77 -12.61
N ALA A 106 -23.72 -19.78 -11.47
CA ALA A 106 -23.75 -20.89 -10.52
C ALA A 106 -24.05 -20.40 -9.09
N ALA A 107 -25.32 -20.60 -8.69
CA ALA A 107 -25.83 -20.64 -7.32
C ALA A 107 -26.11 -19.30 -6.59
N GLY A 108 -27.27 -19.26 -5.94
CA GLY A 108 -27.75 -18.14 -5.13
C GLY A 108 -26.92 -17.86 -3.87
N VAL A 109 -26.75 -16.55 -3.60
CA VAL A 109 -26.53 -15.79 -2.33
C VAL A 109 -25.84 -16.54 -1.17
N PRO A 110 -24.68 -16.05 -0.65
CA PRO A 110 -24.67 -14.90 0.28
C PRO A 110 -23.66 -13.77 0.04
N VAL A 111 -24.14 -12.58 0.40
CA VAL A 111 -23.45 -11.28 0.56
C VAL A 111 -22.73 -11.26 1.90
N ILE A 112 -21.58 -11.94 2.00
CA ILE A 112 -20.60 -11.65 3.07
C ILE A 112 -19.22 -11.74 2.44
N LEU A 113 -18.58 -10.58 2.21
CA LEU A 113 -17.14 -10.52 1.94
C LEU A 113 -16.42 -10.31 3.27
N THR A 114 -15.93 -11.41 3.83
CA THR A 114 -15.00 -11.42 4.95
C THR A 114 -13.67 -10.79 4.52
N LEU A 115 -13.25 -9.70 5.18
CA LEU A 115 -11.85 -9.27 5.18
C LEU A 115 -11.04 -10.14 6.14
N THR A 116 -10.02 -10.82 5.63
CA THR A 116 -8.93 -11.43 6.41
C THR A 116 -7.65 -10.63 6.19
N ALA A 117 -6.69 -10.43 7.10
CA ALA A 117 -6.58 -10.52 8.56
C ALA A 117 -5.15 -9.98 8.84
N SER A 118 -5.00 -8.76 9.35
CA SER A 118 -3.70 -8.33 9.90
C SER A 118 -3.60 -8.84 11.33
N ALA A 119 -2.95 -9.98 11.53
CA ALA A 119 -2.56 -10.45 12.86
C ALA A 119 -1.06 -10.77 12.86
N GLN A 120 -0.37 -9.99 13.69
CA GLN A 120 1.07 -9.89 13.85
C GLN A 120 1.67 -11.20 14.36
N LYS A 121 2.76 -11.67 13.73
CA LYS A 121 3.60 -12.74 14.30
C LYS A 121 4.48 -12.15 15.39
N ALA A 122 3.96 -12.06 16.62
CA ALA A 122 4.79 -11.91 17.81
C ALA A 122 5.39 -13.28 18.17
N PHE A 123 6.71 -13.43 18.09
CA PHE A 123 7.41 -14.59 18.65
C PHE A 123 7.72 -14.32 20.12
N ALA A 124 7.07 -15.07 21.02
CA ALA A 124 7.53 -15.28 22.38
C ALA A 124 7.33 -16.77 22.71
N GLN A 125 8.42 -17.53 22.78
CA GLN A 125 8.43 -18.88 23.33
C GLN A 125 9.08 -18.80 24.70
N GLY A 126 8.24 -18.78 25.73
CA GLY A 126 8.62 -18.86 27.13
C GLY A 126 8.59 -20.30 27.65
N ALA A 127 9.66 -20.65 28.37
CA ALA A 127 9.84 -21.67 29.41
C ALA A 127 8.92 -22.91 29.42
N GLY A 128 9.47 -24.06 29.04
CA GLY A 128 8.91 -25.37 29.37
C GLY A 128 9.04 -25.67 30.86
N SER A 129 7.89 -25.78 31.54
CA SER A 129 7.77 -26.29 32.91
C SER A 129 7.67 -27.81 32.86
N GLY A 130 8.73 -28.50 33.28
CA GLY A 130 8.71 -29.94 33.55
C GLY A 130 8.39 -30.19 35.02
N ALA A 131 7.17 -30.64 35.31
CA ALA A 131 6.80 -31.16 36.62
C ALA A 131 7.11 -32.66 36.69
N THR A 132 7.83 -33.11 37.72
CA THR A 132 7.83 -34.50 38.19
C THR A 132 8.09 -34.45 39.71
N THR A 133 7.04 -34.44 40.53
CA THR A 133 6.50 -35.59 41.29
C THR A 133 7.20 -35.83 42.64
N THR A 134 6.44 -35.54 43.70
CA THR A 134 6.29 -36.28 44.98
C THR A 134 7.47 -36.38 45.97
N ALA A 135 7.36 -35.54 47.01
CA ALA A 135 7.43 -35.78 48.45
C ALA A 135 8.40 -36.83 49.05
N GLY A 136 9.25 -36.33 49.95
CA GLY A 136 9.80 -37.04 51.12
C GLY A 136 10.20 -36.02 52.21
N PRO A 137 9.82 -36.18 53.49
CA PRO A 137 10.11 -35.20 54.54
C PRO A 137 11.34 -35.62 55.36
N SER A 138 12.23 -34.67 55.69
CA SER A 138 13.33 -34.75 56.68
C SER A 138 14.13 -33.45 56.56
N THR A 139 14.60 -32.68 57.54
CA THR A 139 14.59 -32.65 59.01
C THR A 139 15.08 -31.24 59.38
N THR A 140 14.52 -30.66 60.44
CA THR A 140 14.82 -29.34 61.05
C THR A 140 16.31 -29.03 61.26
N PRO A 141 16.72 -27.75 61.19
CA PRO A 141 17.79 -27.26 62.06
C PRO A 141 17.31 -26.12 62.97
N SER A 142 17.59 -26.29 64.26
CA SER A 142 17.72 -25.25 65.27
C SER A 142 18.73 -24.19 64.82
N GLN A 143 18.47 -22.91 65.12
CA GLN A 143 19.54 -22.00 65.53
C GLN A 143 19.05 -21.04 66.62
N THR A 144 20.01 -20.80 67.51
CA THR A 144 20.03 -20.08 68.78
C THR A 144 19.83 -18.57 68.63
#